data_AF-A0A920UHE1-F1
#
_entry.id   AF-A0A920UHE1-F1
#
_cell.length_a   1.000
_cell.length_b   1.000
_cell.length_c   1.000
_cell.angle_alpha   90.00
_cell.angle_beta   90.00
_cell.angle_gamma   90.00
#
_symmetry.space_group_name_H-M   'P 1'
#
loop_
_entity.id
_entity.type
_entity.pdbx_description
1 polymer ?
#
loop_
_entity_poly.entity_id
_entity_poly.type
_entity_poly.pdbx_seq_one_letter_code
_entity_poly.pdbx_strand_id
1 'polypeptide(L)' 'MDEAIQLYGGQGVSQDTPLSKMWMLLRTIRLADGPDAVHRRQIARAELRQYTDIKIDKKNPRF' A
#
# COMPACT_ATOMS: atom_id res chain seq x y z
N MET A 1 -4.86 13.53 -4.31
CA MET A 1 -5.61 14.29 -3.28
C MET A 1 -4.81 15.45 -2.75
N ASP A 2 -3.54 15.25 -2.36
CA ASP A 2 -2.69 16.34 -1.87
C ASP A 2 -2.53 17.47 -2.91
N GLU A 3 -2.31 17.15 -4.19
CA GLU A 3 -2.24 18.15 -5.27
C GLU A 3 -3.57 18.91 -5.47
N ALA A 4 -4.71 18.22 -5.32
CA ALA A 4 -6.02 18.85 -5.43
C ALA A 4 -6.27 19.81 -4.25
N ILE A 5 -5.83 19.45 -3.04
CA ILE A 5 -5.89 20.34 -1.86
C ILE A 5 -5.00 21.57 -2.08
N GLN A 6 -3.80 21.37 -2.63
CA GLN A 6 -2.86 22.45 -2.93
C GLN A 6 -3.45 23.45 -3.95
N LEU A 7 -4.13 22.94 -4.99
CA LEU A 7 -4.82 23.77 -5.99
C LEU A 7 -6.02 24.54 -5.41
N TYR A 8 -6.71 24.00 -4.42
CA TYR A 8 -7.86 24.64 -3.76
C TYR A 8 -7.46 25.65 -2.66
N GLY A 9 -6.16 25.76 -2.32
CA GLY A 9 -5.67 26.69 -1.30
C GLY A 9 -6.36 26.51 0.06
N GLY A 10 -6.71 27.61 0.73
CA GLY A 10 -7.35 27.56 2.05
C GLY A 10 -8.70 26.81 2.08
N GLN A 11 -9.43 26.76 0.96
CA GLN A 11 -10.67 25.98 0.87
C GLN A 11 -10.43 24.47 0.76
N GLY A 12 -9.24 24.04 0.33
CA GLY A 12 -8.88 22.63 0.19
C GLY A 12 -8.75 21.91 1.53
N VAL A 13 -8.47 22.66 2.60
CA VAL A 13 -8.41 22.17 3.99
C VAL A 13 -9.65 22.54 4.82
N SER A 14 -10.57 23.33 4.25
CA SER A 14 -11.83 23.69 4.91
C SER A 14 -12.83 22.52 4.92
N GLN A 15 -13.81 22.60 5.83
CA GLN A 15 -14.97 21.69 5.86
C GLN A 15 -16.03 22.07 4.83
N ASP A 16 -15.87 23.22 4.17
CA ASP A 16 -16.80 23.73 3.14
C ASP A 16 -16.72 22.93 1.84
N THR A 17 -15.64 22.19 1.63
CA THR A 17 -15.46 21.30 0.48
C THR A 17 -15.37 19.84 0.94
N PRO A 18 -15.82 18.86 0.13
CA PRO A 18 -15.70 17.45 0.48
C PRO A 18 -14.24 16.95 0.51
N LEU A 19 -13.28 17.77 0.05
CA LEU A 19 -11.90 17.41 -0.18
C LEU A 19 -11.16 17.03 1.12
N SER A 20 -11.43 17.75 2.21
CA SER A 20 -10.86 17.47 3.53
C SER A 20 -11.32 16.12 4.09
N LYS A 21 -12.61 15.80 3.97
CA LYS A 21 -13.18 14.52 4.39
C LYS A 21 -12.63 13.35 3.58
N MET A 22 -12.48 13.51 2.26
CA MET A 22 -11.90 12.47 1.41
C MET A 22 -10.44 12.20 1.76
N TRP A 23 -9.66 13.25 2.06
CA TRP A 23 -8.26 13.11 2.49
C TRP A 23 -8.14 12.38 3.83
N MET A 24 -8.98 12.71 4.80
CA MET A 24 -9.05 12.00 6.08
C MET A 24 -9.43 10.52 5.89
N LEU A 25 -10.45 10.23 5.08
CA LEU A 25 -10.91 8.87 4.80
C LEU A 25 -9.79 8.01 4.19
N LEU A 26 -9.05 8.56 3.21
CA LEU A 26 -7.89 7.88 2.61
C LEU A 26 -6.83 7.51 3.65
N ARG A 27 -6.62 8.36 4.66
CA ARG A 27 -5.66 8.06 5.74
C ARG A 27 -6.17 6.96 6.67
N THR A 28 -7.47 6.93 6.92
CA THR A 28 -8.13 5.87 7.71
C THR A 28 -8.05 4.52 7.01
N ILE A 29 -8.23 4.45 5.70
CA ILE A 29 -8.14 3.19 4.93
C ILE A 29 -6.74 2.56 5.07
N ARG A 30 -5.68 3.37 5.07
CA ARG A 30 -4.29 2.91 5.30
C ARG A 30 -4.07 2.32 6.70
N LEU A 31 -4.94 2.63 7.66
CA LEU A 31 -4.89 2.06 9.01
C LEU A 31 -5.81 0.82 9.12
N ALA A 32 -6.94 0.83 8.42
CA ALA A 32 -7.97 -0.20 8.50
C ALA A 32 -7.58 -1.52 7.80
N ASP A 33 -6.89 -1.46 6.65
CA ASP A 33 -6.59 -2.66 5.82
C ASP A 33 -5.45 -3.55 6.35
N GLY A 34 -5.06 -3.38 7.61
CA GLY A 34 -3.83 -3.95 8.12
C GLY A 34 -2.64 -3.19 7.52
N PRO A 35 -1.74 -2.67 8.38
CA PRO A 35 -0.77 -1.66 8.00
C PRO A 35 -0.01 -2.10 6.76
N ASP A 36 0.28 -1.20 5.82
CA ASP A 36 0.99 -1.51 4.56
C ASP A 36 2.20 -2.46 4.75
N ALA A 37 2.79 -2.50 5.95
CA ALA A 37 3.79 -3.48 6.37
C ALA A 37 3.33 -4.96 6.34
N VAL A 38 2.10 -5.31 6.71
CA VAL A 38 1.53 -6.67 6.58
C VAL A 38 1.31 -6.99 5.10
N HIS A 39 0.73 -6.07 4.34
CA HIS A 39 0.52 -6.24 2.90
C HIS A 39 1.86 -6.44 2.16
N ARG A 40 2.86 -5.59 2.45
CA ARG A 40 4.24 -5.74 1.93
C ARG A 40 4.91 -7.04 2.38
N ARG A 41 4.69 -7.49 3.61
CA ARG A 41 5.21 -8.78 4.10
C ARG A 41 4.59 -9.97 3.39
N GLN A 42 3.31 -9.91 3.07
CA GLN A 42 2.63 -10.95 2.30
C GLN A 42 3.17 -11.02 0.87
N ILE A 43 3.31 -9.88 0.19
CA ILE A 43 3.93 -9.82 -1.15
C ILE A 43 5.37 -10.33 -1.10
N ALA A 44 6.18 -9.87 -0.14
CA ALA A 44 7.57 -10.32 0.01
C ALA A 44 7.67 -11.83 0.26
N ARG A 45 6.77 -12.42 1.07
CA ARG A 45 6.71 -13.87 1.27
C ARG A 45 6.36 -14.62 -0.02
N ALA A 46 5.41 -14.11 -0.80
CA ALA A 46 5.01 -14.72 -2.06
C ALA A 46 6.15 -14.68 -3.09
N GLU A 47 6.83 -13.55 -3.20
CA GLU A 47 7.96 -13.35 -4.11
C GLU A 47 9.16 -14.22 -3.71
N LEU A 48 9.56 -14.19 -2.44
CA LEU A 48 10.67 -15.00 -1.93
C LEU A 48 10.43 -16.50 -2.11
N ARG A 49 9.18 -16.96 -2.05
CA ARG A 49 8.82 -18.37 -2.24
C ARG A 49 9.27 -18.88 -3.61
N GLN A 50 9.08 -18.08 -4.66
CA GLN A 50 9.51 -18.42 -6.02
C GLN A 50 11.03 -18.60 -6.11
N TYR A 51 11.81 -17.72 -5.48
CA TYR A 51 13.28 -17.84 -5.47
C TYR A 51 13.80 -19.00 -4.60
N THR A 52 13.13 -19.32 -3.49
CA THR A 52 13.47 -20.51 -2.69
C THR A 52 13.14 -21.80 -3.42
N ASP A 53 12.00 -21.88 -4.10
CA ASP A 53 11.62 -23.08 -4.86
C ASP A 53 12.59 -23.32 -6.03
N ILE A 54 13.02 -22.25 -6.74
CA ILE A 54 14.08 -22.34 -7.78
C ILE A 54 15.41 -22.85 -7.19
N LYS A 55 15.79 -22.40 -5.98
CA LYS A 55 17.02 -22.88 -5.33
C LYS A 55 16.90 -24.34 -4.88
N ILE A 56 15.73 -24.79 -4.44
CA ILE A 56 15.49 -26.18 -4.03
C ILE A 56 15.52 -27.11 -5.26
N ASP A 57 14.90 -26.70 -6.36
CA ASP A 57 14.89 -27.47 -7.62
C ASP A 57 16.32 -27.63 -8.19
N LYS A 58 17.13 -26.56 -8.18
CA LYS A 58 18.56 -26.64 -8.55
C LYS A 58 19.41 -27.50 -7.62
N LYS A 59 19.01 -27.68 -6.36
CA LYS A 59 19.75 -28.46 -5.36
C LYS A 59 19.37 -29.94 -5.35
N ASN A 60 18.25 -30.30 -5.99
CA ASN A 60 17.80 -31.67 -6.17
C ASN A 60 17.49 -31.93 -7.66
N PRO A 61 18.52 -31.94 -8.53
CA PRO A 61 18.30 -32.30 -9.93
C PRO A 61 17.77 -33.73 -9.95
N ARG A 62 16.55 -33.90 -10.46
CA ARG A 62 15.97 -35.23 -10.66
C ARG A 62 16.62 -35.88 -11.87
N PHE A 63 17.91 -36.21 -11.81
CA PHE A 63 18.63 -37.24 -12.58
C PHE A 63 20.01 -37.44 -11.95
#